data_AF-A0A6A0RC35-F1
#
_entry.id   AF-A0A6A0RC35-F1
#
_cell.length_a   1.000
_cell.length_b   1.000
_cell.length_c   1.000
_cell.angle_alpha   90.00
_cell.angle_beta   90.00
_cell.angle_gamma   90.00
#
_symmetry.space_group_name_H-M   'P 1'
#
loop_
_entity.id
_entity.type
_entity.pdbx_description
1 polymer ?
#
loop_
_entity_poly.entity_id
_entity_poly.type
_entity_poly.pdbx_seq_one_letter_code
_entity_poly.pdbx_strand_id
1 'polypeptide(L)'
;MSTRINDVTPITPISLVTMALLSQGHRGFTPAETIEILGPFVDFVQDRCLPTSTSVAMSTPEQARAALEQLVENSVVTRTDGLTDHIYSITRDQHLAAAYYRNTIIHFFIPVAIAELALALGFESDEMLEDSVIERTLALRDLLKFEFFFAPTQEFIESIREELARYRIGDTGPDDPVQVNLRAMHPAKSPIVLRPFLEAYSVVAETLALEDDRPVEAENLKKRCLKMGEQMYHHGRIRNRESVTTALYSSGIKLADNRGLLSGGSESRRAFQRELADILVALNAITDSD
;
A
#
# COMPACT_ATOMS: atom_id res chain seq x y z
N MET A 1 -14.81 -8.73 -9.04
CA MET A 1 -14.26 -8.42 -10.37
C MET A 1 -13.16 -9.44 -10.62
N SER A 2 -13.18 -10.13 -11.77
CA SER A 2 -12.32 -11.28 -12.05
C SER A 2 -10.84 -10.88 -12.10
N THR A 3 -9.93 -11.72 -11.56
CA THR A 3 -8.47 -11.56 -11.61
C THR A 3 -7.98 -11.21 -13.02
N ARG A 4 -8.58 -11.84 -14.04
CA ARG A 4 -8.24 -11.64 -15.46
C ARG A 4 -8.44 -10.22 -16.01
N ILE A 5 -9.30 -9.38 -15.42
CA ILE A 5 -9.50 -7.99 -15.90
C ILE A 5 -8.40 -7.07 -15.36
N ASN A 6 -7.92 -7.34 -14.16
CA ASN A 6 -6.80 -6.57 -13.59
C ASN A 6 -5.51 -6.92 -14.33
N ASP A 7 -5.26 -8.21 -14.59
CA ASP A 7 -4.04 -8.70 -15.28
C ASP A 7 -3.81 -8.11 -16.69
N VAL A 8 -4.84 -7.51 -17.31
CA VAL A 8 -4.78 -6.95 -18.67
C VAL A 8 -4.86 -5.43 -18.71
N THR A 9 -4.99 -4.75 -17.57
CA THR A 9 -5.00 -3.28 -17.55
C THR A 9 -3.56 -2.78 -17.64
N PRO A 10 -3.14 -2.19 -18.76
CA PRO A 10 -1.75 -1.84 -18.96
C PRO A 10 -1.33 -0.70 -18.05
N ILE A 11 -0.12 -0.80 -17.50
CA ILE A 11 0.50 0.28 -16.74
C ILE A 11 0.69 1.49 -17.66
N THR A 12 0.26 2.66 -17.19
CA THR A 12 0.41 3.94 -17.90
C THR A 12 1.47 4.81 -17.22
N PRO A 13 2.19 5.66 -17.99
CA PRO A 13 3.15 6.61 -17.43
C PRO A 13 2.53 7.49 -16.34
N ILE A 14 1.30 7.97 -16.54
CA ILE A 14 0.57 8.82 -15.58
C ILE A 14 0.38 8.09 -14.24
N SER A 15 -0.02 6.82 -14.27
CA SER A 15 -0.25 6.05 -13.05
C SER A 15 1.05 5.80 -12.29
N LEU A 16 2.15 5.56 -13.02
CA LEU A 16 3.48 5.36 -12.43
C LEU A 16 4.05 6.66 -11.83
N VAL A 17 3.95 7.79 -12.55
CA VAL A 17 4.29 9.14 -12.03
C VAL A 17 3.52 9.42 -10.76
N THR A 18 2.21 9.17 -10.77
CA THR A 18 1.37 9.42 -9.60
C THR A 18 1.77 8.54 -8.43
N MET A 19 2.09 7.26 -8.68
CA MET A 19 2.59 6.35 -7.66
C MET A 19 3.92 6.82 -7.05
N ALA A 20 4.87 7.27 -7.89
CA ALA A 20 6.14 7.80 -7.43
C ALA A 20 5.98 9.10 -6.63
N LEU A 21 5.16 10.05 -7.09
CA LEU A 21 4.87 11.28 -6.33
C LEU A 21 4.22 10.99 -4.97
N LEU A 22 3.26 10.05 -4.92
CA LEU A 22 2.62 9.65 -3.66
C LEU A 22 3.61 8.99 -2.67
N SER A 23 4.68 8.36 -3.16
CA SER A 23 5.72 7.77 -2.30
C SER A 23 6.49 8.80 -1.48
N GLN A 24 6.51 10.07 -1.92
CA GLN A 24 7.34 11.12 -1.35
C GLN A 24 6.56 12.11 -0.47
N GLY A 25 5.32 11.77 -0.11
CA GLY A 25 4.49 12.57 0.76
C GLY A 25 4.10 13.93 0.16
N HIS A 26 4.53 15.02 0.80
CA HIS A 26 4.12 16.39 0.44
C HIS A 26 5.20 17.15 -0.38
N ARG A 27 6.29 16.50 -0.75
CA ARG A 27 7.37 17.15 -1.50
C ARG A 27 6.93 17.38 -2.95
N GLY A 28 7.36 18.51 -3.50
CA GLY A 28 7.26 18.76 -4.93
C GLY A 28 8.55 18.38 -5.64
N PHE A 29 8.45 18.10 -6.94
CA PHE A 29 9.54 17.60 -7.77
C PHE A 29 9.64 18.40 -9.06
N THR A 30 10.86 18.64 -9.51
CA THR A 30 11.15 19.02 -10.88
C THR A 30 10.97 17.83 -11.82
N PRO A 31 10.86 18.04 -13.15
CA PRO A 31 10.84 16.93 -14.10
C PRO A 31 12.07 16.01 -14.02
N ALA A 32 13.25 16.56 -13.70
CA ALA A 32 14.47 15.79 -13.54
C ALA A 32 14.42 14.89 -12.30
N GLU A 33 14.08 15.45 -11.13
CA GLU A 33 13.90 14.67 -9.91
C GLU A 33 12.76 13.64 -10.05
N THR A 34 11.72 13.97 -10.83
CA THR A 34 10.63 13.03 -11.13
C THR A 34 11.14 11.76 -11.82
N ILE A 35 12.15 11.87 -12.69
CA ILE A 35 12.77 10.70 -13.34
C ILE A 35 13.53 9.86 -12.32
N GLU A 36 14.28 10.51 -11.43
CA GLU A 36 15.07 9.83 -10.40
C GLU A 36 14.17 9.02 -9.47
N ILE A 37 13.06 9.61 -8.98
CA ILE A 37 12.11 8.89 -8.11
C ILE A 37 11.35 7.79 -8.87
N LEU A 38 11.19 7.91 -10.18
CA LEU A 38 10.50 6.92 -11.01
C LEU A 38 11.35 5.71 -11.34
N GLY A 39 12.67 5.89 -11.46
CA GLY A 39 13.62 4.86 -11.88
C GLY A 39 13.35 3.50 -11.25
N PRO A 40 13.31 3.39 -9.91
CA PRO A 40 13.08 2.11 -9.23
C PRO A 40 11.73 1.46 -9.55
N PHE A 41 10.68 2.24 -9.82
CA PHE A 41 9.37 1.69 -10.23
C PHE A 41 9.37 1.25 -11.70
N VAL A 42 10.11 1.95 -12.56
CA VAL A 42 10.32 1.55 -13.96
C VAL A 42 11.11 0.25 -14.01
N ASP A 43 12.20 0.13 -13.25
CA ASP A 43 13.00 -1.09 -13.12
C ASP A 43 12.14 -2.24 -12.62
N PHE A 44 11.35 -2.02 -11.57
CA PHE A 44 10.39 -3.01 -11.05
C PHE A 44 9.44 -3.55 -12.14
N VAL A 45 8.90 -2.65 -12.97
CA VAL A 45 7.98 -2.98 -14.07
C VAL A 45 8.68 -3.75 -15.18
N GLN A 46 9.91 -3.36 -15.53
CA GLN A 46 10.70 -4.01 -16.58
C GLN A 46 11.20 -5.39 -16.17
N ASP A 47 11.74 -5.54 -14.96
CA ASP A 47 12.26 -6.81 -14.42
C ASP A 47 11.21 -7.92 -14.28
N ARG A 48 9.94 -7.52 -14.26
CA ARG A 48 8.77 -8.42 -14.18
C ARG A 48 8.00 -8.51 -15.48
N CYS A 49 8.46 -7.85 -16.54
CA CYS A 49 7.80 -7.81 -17.85
C CYS A 49 6.31 -7.44 -17.74
N LEU A 50 5.95 -6.51 -16.84
CA LEU A 50 4.55 -6.17 -16.60
C LEU A 50 3.94 -5.46 -17.82
N PRO A 51 2.63 -5.63 -18.08
CA PRO A 51 2.00 -5.06 -19.26
C PRO A 51 1.99 -3.53 -19.19
N THR A 52 2.41 -2.87 -20.26
CA THR A 52 2.47 -1.41 -20.37
C THR A 52 1.74 -0.94 -21.62
N SER A 53 1.12 0.24 -21.55
CA SER A 53 0.30 0.79 -22.65
C SER A 53 1.17 1.41 -23.75
N THR A 54 2.30 1.95 -23.33
CA THR A 54 3.38 2.59 -24.09
C THR A 54 4.67 2.41 -23.29
N SER A 55 5.80 2.90 -23.81
CA SER A 55 7.02 2.95 -23.01
C SER A 55 6.79 3.76 -21.73
N VAL A 56 6.81 3.09 -20.58
CA VAL A 56 6.78 3.72 -19.25
C VAL A 56 8.13 4.29 -18.85
N ALA A 57 9.19 3.95 -19.60
CA ALA A 57 10.50 4.56 -19.41
C ALA A 57 10.42 6.06 -19.79
N MET A 58 10.42 6.91 -18.78
CA MET A 58 10.59 8.36 -18.90
C MET A 58 12.07 8.69 -18.79
N SER A 59 12.79 8.54 -19.90
CA SER A 59 14.23 8.70 -19.95
C SER A 59 14.69 10.15 -20.13
N THR A 60 13.77 11.08 -20.42
CA THR A 60 14.11 12.51 -20.58
C THR A 60 13.20 13.44 -19.76
N PRO A 61 13.72 14.59 -19.27
CA PRO A 61 12.93 15.58 -18.55
C PRO A 61 11.69 16.06 -19.31
N GLU A 62 11.73 16.09 -20.64
CA GLU A 62 10.60 16.50 -21.48
C GLU A 62 9.45 15.50 -21.41
N GLN A 63 9.75 14.19 -21.34
CA GLN A 63 8.76 13.14 -21.19
C GLN A 63 8.10 13.20 -19.81
N ALA A 64 8.91 13.35 -18.76
CA ALA A 64 8.42 13.53 -17.40
C ALA A 64 7.55 14.80 -17.29
N ARG A 65 8.01 15.91 -17.86
CA ARG A 65 7.24 17.16 -17.92
C ARG A 65 5.92 16.98 -18.65
N ALA A 66 5.88 16.28 -19.77
CA ALA A 66 4.63 16.04 -20.49
C ALA A 66 3.61 15.26 -19.63
N ALA A 67 4.05 14.23 -18.91
CA ALA A 67 3.19 13.48 -18.00
C ALA A 67 2.71 14.33 -16.80
N LEU A 68 3.61 15.15 -16.23
CA LEU A 68 3.28 16.08 -15.14
C LEU A 68 2.28 17.16 -15.59
N GLU A 69 2.45 17.73 -16.77
CA GLU A 69 1.50 18.71 -17.32
C GLU A 69 0.12 18.09 -17.58
N GLN A 70 0.04 16.83 -18.04
CA GLN A 70 -1.24 16.11 -18.12
C GLN A 70 -1.90 15.92 -16.75
N LEU A 71 -1.11 15.68 -15.70
CA LEU A 71 -1.63 15.62 -14.33
C LEU A 71 -2.10 16.99 -13.82
N VAL A 72 -1.45 18.08 -14.25
CA VAL A 72 -1.89 19.45 -13.97
C VAL A 72 -3.21 19.77 -14.68
N GLU A 73 -3.33 19.42 -15.96
CA GLU A 73 -4.57 19.58 -16.74
C GLU A 73 -5.75 18.84 -16.09
N ASN A 74 -5.50 17.66 -15.53
CA ASN A 74 -6.49 16.87 -14.80
C ASN A 74 -6.69 17.32 -13.34
N SER A 75 -6.05 18.41 -12.90
CA SER A 75 -6.11 18.95 -11.53
C SER A 75 -5.63 18.00 -10.43
N VAL A 76 -4.79 17.01 -10.77
CA VAL A 76 -4.23 16.03 -9.82
C VAL A 76 -2.94 16.56 -9.19
N VAL A 77 -2.14 17.27 -9.98
CA VAL A 77 -0.86 17.84 -9.59
C VAL A 77 -0.95 19.36 -9.73
N THR A 78 -0.36 20.07 -8.77
CA THR A 78 -0.20 21.53 -8.85
C THR A 78 1.22 21.84 -9.31
N ARG A 79 1.35 22.71 -10.33
CA ARG A 79 2.62 23.31 -10.72
C ARG A 79 2.82 24.64 -9.98
N THR A 80 3.96 24.78 -9.33
CA THR A 80 4.43 26.02 -8.72
C THR A 80 5.64 26.51 -9.51
N ASP A 81 5.54 27.73 -10.04
CA ASP A 81 6.63 28.35 -10.78
C ASP A 81 7.59 29.03 -9.77
N GLY A 82 8.76 28.41 -9.58
CA GLY A 82 9.84 28.95 -8.76
C GLY A 82 10.74 29.93 -9.53
N LEU A 83 11.77 30.45 -8.86
CA LEU A 83 12.73 31.35 -9.49
C LEU A 83 13.58 30.64 -10.56
N THR A 84 13.95 29.39 -10.30
CA THR A 84 14.83 28.58 -11.16
C THR A 84 14.12 27.42 -11.83
N ASP A 85 13.09 26.87 -11.18
CA ASP A 85 12.49 25.59 -11.55
C ASP A 85 10.96 25.59 -11.44
N HIS A 86 10.33 24.71 -12.22
CA HIS A 86 8.92 24.37 -12.07
C HIS A 86 8.80 23.16 -11.13
N ILE A 87 8.08 23.34 -10.02
CA ILE A 87 7.91 22.34 -8.98
C ILE A 87 6.49 21.75 -9.10
N TYR A 88 6.41 20.43 -9.21
CA TYR A 88 5.15 19.70 -9.34
C TYR A 88 4.87 18.91 -8.07
N SER A 89 3.71 19.11 -7.45
CA SER A 89 3.34 18.45 -6.19
C SER A 89 1.88 18.02 -6.16
N ILE A 90 1.59 16.92 -5.46
CA ILE A 90 0.22 16.54 -5.11
C ILE A 90 -0.17 17.29 -3.83
N THR A 91 -1.22 18.10 -3.89
CA THR A 91 -1.73 18.83 -2.73
C THR A 91 -2.65 17.93 -1.89
N ARG A 92 -2.82 18.26 -0.60
CA ARG A 92 -3.60 17.45 0.37
C ARG A 92 -5.01 17.10 -0.11
N ASP A 93 -5.67 18.01 -0.80
CA ASP A 93 -7.01 17.87 -1.36
C ASP A 93 -7.06 16.95 -2.59
N GLN A 94 -5.94 16.81 -3.32
CA GLN A 94 -5.84 15.99 -4.53
C GLN A 94 -5.31 14.58 -4.28
N HIS A 95 -4.94 14.20 -3.05
CA HIS A 95 -4.47 12.83 -2.74
C HIS A 95 -5.47 11.76 -3.18
N LEU A 96 -6.78 12.00 -3.03
CA LEU A 96 -7.79 11.04 -3.46
C LEU A 96 -7.85 10.90 -4.99
N ALA A 97 -7.70 12.01 -5.72
CA ALA A 97 -7.63 12.01 -7.18
C ALA A 97 -6.35 11.31 -7.67
N ALA A 98 -5.20 11.59 -7.04
CA ALA A 98 -3.94 10.90 -7.32
C ALA A 98 -4.02 9.40 -7.03
N ALA A 99 -4.60 9.03 -5.89
CA ALA A 99 -4.81 7.64 -5.50
C ALA A 99 -5.63 6.87 -6.54
N TYR A 100 -6.58 7.51 -7.23
CA TYR A 100 -7.33 6.86 -8.31
C TYR A 100 -6.40 6.36 -9.42
N TYR A 101 -5.47 7.17 -9.91
CA TYR A 101 -4.50 6.76 -10.94
C TYR A 101 -3.59 5.65 -10.43
N ARG A 102 -3.02 5.79 -9.22
CA ARG A 102 -2.23 4.73 -8.57
C ARG A 102 -3.02 3.42 -8.52
N ASN A 103 -4.28 3.48 -8.08
CA ASN A 103 -5.14 2.31 -7.88
C ASN A 103 -5.45 1.54 -9.18
N THR A 104 -5.27 2.15 -10.35
CA THR A 104 -5.38 1.41 -11.62
C THR A 104 -4.27 0.37 -11.79
N ILE A 105 -3.11 0.57 -11.16
CA ILE A 105 -1.92 -0.30 -11.29
C ILE A 105 -1.49 -0.98 -9.97
N ILE A 106 -2.06 -0.63 -8.81
CA ILE A 106 -1.59 -1.16 -7.50
C ILE A 106 -1.55 -2.68 -7.43
N HIS A 107 -2.43 -3.37 -8.14
CA HIS A 107 -2.56 -4.82 -8.07
C HIS A 107 -1.28 -5.55 -8.51
N PHE A 108 -0.50 -4.97 -9.43
CA PHE A 108 0.81 -5.49 -9.83
C PHE A 108 1.85 -5.44 -8.70
N PHE A 109 1.66 -4.54 -7.73
CA PHE A 109 2.58 -4.32 -6.62
C PHE A 109 2.13 -5.01 -5.34
N ILE A 110 0.96 -5.64 -5.31
CA ILE A 110 0.43 -6.29 -4.11
C ILE A 110 1.33 -7.42 -3.60
N PRO A 111 1.83 -8.35 -4.44
CA PRO A 111 2.70 -9.43 -3.95
C PRO A 111 3.97 -8.90 -3.27
N VAL A 112 4.70 -7.99 -3.93
CA VAL A 112 5.92 -7.40 -3.35
C VAL A 112 5.61 -6.59 -2.08
N ALA A 113 4.51 -5.83 -2.08
CA ALA A 113 4.12 -5.03 -0.92
C ALA A 113 3.75 -5.90 0.29
N ILE A 114 3.09 -7.04 0.06
CA ILE A 114 2.80 -7.98 1.15
C ILE A 114 4.08 -8.67 1.62
N ALA A 115 4.98 -9.06 0.71
CA ALA A 115 6.26 -9.67 1.07
C ALA A 115 7.13 -8.72 1.92
N GLU A 116 7.26 -7.45 1.53
CA GLU A 116 7.96 -6.42 2.29
C GLU A 116 7.41 -6.27 3.71
N LEU A 117 6.08 -6.17 3.85
CA LEU A 117 5.44 -6.02 5.15
C LEU A 117 5.58 -7.29 6.00
N ALA A 118 5.48 -8.48 5.40
CA ALA A 118 5.69 -9.75 6.08
C ALA A 118 7.12 -9.90 6.62
N LEU A 119 8.12 -9.45 5.85
CA LEU A 119 9.52 -9.40 6.28
C LEU A 119 9.71 -8.42 7.43
N ALA A 120 9.13 -7.22 7.36
CA ALA A 120 9.23 -6.22 8.42
C ALA A 120 8.57 -6.68 9.74
N LEU A 121 7.43 -7.38 9.66
CA LEU A 121 6.78 -8.00 10.81
C LEU A 121 7.61 -9.13 11.46
N GLY A 122 8.55 -9.71 10.71
CA GLY A 122 9.45 -10.75 11.20
C GLY A 122 10.79 -10.25 11.72
N PHE A 123 11.08 -8.94 11.60
CA PHE A 123 12.42 -8.40 11.79
C PHE A 123 12.96 -8.50 13.23
N GLU A 124 12.08 -8.60 14.23
CA GLU A 124 12.45 -8.80 15.64
C GLU A 124 12.72 -10.28 16.00
N SER A 125 12.53 -11.22 15.07
CA SER A 125 12.81 -12.65 15.29
C SER A 125 14.27 -12.98 14.91
N ASP A 126 15.00 -13.70 15.77
CA ASP A 126 16.42 -14.05 15.55
C ASP A 126 16.66 -14.89 14.29
N GLU A 127 15.66 -15.68 13.85
CA GLU A 127 15.70 -16.46 12.61
C GLU A 127 14.42 -16.26 11.80
N MET A 128 14.57 -15.84 10.54
CA MET A 128 13.45 -15.64 9.62
C MET A 128 13.40 -16.76 8.59
N LEU A 129 12.74 -17.86 8.94
CA LEU A 129 12.51 -18.97 8.01
C LEU A 129 11.50 -18.58 6.92
N GLU A 130 11.63 -19.16 5.73
CA GLU A 130 10.75 -18.88 4.58
C GLU A 130 9.28 -19.20 4.92
N ASP A 131 9.03 -20.32 5.59
CA ASP A 131 7.69 -20.71 6.04
C ASP A 131 7.05 -19.67 6.96
N SER A 132 7.83 -19.05 7.86
CA SER A 132 7.32 -17.97 8.72
C SER A 132 6.99 -16.70 7.93
N VAL A 133 7.75 -16.40 6.86
CA VAL A 133 7.42 -15.28 5.97
C VAL A 133 6.14 -15.58 5.16
N ILE A 134 5.99 -16.82 4.69
CA ILE A 134 4.80 -17.28 3.98
C ILE A 134 3.56 -17.24 4.88
N GLU A 135 3.67 -17.67 6.14
CA GLU A 135 2.57 -17.62 7.11
C GLU A 135 2.08 -16.17 7.32
N ARG A 136 3.01 -15.24 7.57
CA ARG A 136 2.71 -13.80 7.70
C ARG A 136 2.08 -13.24 6.42
N THR A 137 2.57 -13.65 5.26
CA THR A 137 2.02 -13.26 3.97
C THR A 137 0.58 -13.74 3.78
N LEU A 138 0.28 -14.98 4.17
CA LEU A 138 -1.09 -15.51 4.13
C LEU A 138 -2.01 -14.81 5.12
N ALA A 139 -1.51 -14.43 6.31
CA ALA A 139 -2.27 -13.65 7.28
C ALA A 139 -2.60 -12.24 6.73
N LEU A 140 -1.64 -11.56 6.10
CA LEU A 140 -1.85 -10.27 5.43
C LEU A 140 -2.82 -10.39 4.24
N ARG A 141 -2.74 -11.48 3.47
CA ARG A 141 -3.71 -11.79 2.40
C ARG A 141 -5.12 -11.98 2.96
N ASP A 142 -5.29 -12.72 4.05
CA ASP A 142 -6.59 -12.90 4.69
C ASP A 142 -7.14 -11.58 5.24
N LEU A 143 -6.28 -10.75 5.83
CA LEU A 143 -6.63 -9.41 6.28
C LEU A 143 -7.20 -8.59 5.10
N LEU A 144 -6.52 -8.58 3.96
CA LEU A 144 -6.86 -7.71 2.82
C LEU A 144 -7.85 -8.33 1.81
N LYS A 145 -8.42 -9.51 2.09
CA LYS A 145 -9.28 -10.26 1.15
C LYS A 145 -10.56 -9.55 0.69
N PHE A 146 -10.99 -8.52 1.41
CA PHE A 146 -12.15 -7.70 1.03
C PHE A 146 -11.78 -6.50 0.16
N GLU A 147 -10.49 -6.21 -0.01
CA GLU A 147 -9.98 -5.13 -0.87
C GLU A 147 -9.48 -5.67 -2.21
N PHE A 148 -8.82 -6.83 -2.19
CA PHE A 148 -8.16 -7.37 -3.38
C PHE A 148 -8.67 -8.76 -3.74
N PHE A 149 -8.70 -9.02 -5.05
CA PHE A 149 -8.87 -10.36 -5.59
C PHE A 149 -7.50 -11.01 -5.72
N PHE A 150 -7.21 -11.93 -4.80
CA PHE A 150 -5.96 -12.69 -4.84
C PHE A 150 -6.06 -13.89 -5.76
N ALA A 151 -4.92 -14.28 -6.32
CA ALA A 151 -4.75 -15.58 -6.97
C ALA A 151 -5.08 -16.73 -6.00
N PRO A 152 -5.35 -17.95 -6.51
CA PRO A 152 -5.41 -19.17 -5.70
C PRO A 152 -4.20 -19.27 -4.76
N THR A 153 -4.40 -19.86 -3.58
CA THR A 153 -3.39 -19.83 -2.50
C THR A 153 -2.02 -20.31 -2.96
N GLN A 154 -1.96 -21.39 -3.75
CA GLN A 154 -0.68 -21.92 -4.22
C GLN A 154 0.04 -20.98 -5.20
N GLU A 155 -0.70 -20.39 -6.16
CA GLU A 155 -0.15 -19.42 -7.11
C GLU A 155 0.32 -18.14 -6.41
N PHE A 156 -0.43 -17.69 -5.40
CA PHE A 156 -0.03 -16.56 -4.57
C PHE A 156 1.26 -16.85 -3.80
N ILE A 157 1.36 -18.00 -3.14
CA ILE A 157 2.59 -18.38 -2.44
C ILE A 157 3.78 -18.43 -3.41
N GLU A 158 3.59 -18.97 -4.62
CA GLU A 158 4.66 -19.02 -5.61
C GLU A 158 5.11 -17.62 -6.03
N SER A 159 4.18 -16.69 -6.30
CA SER A 159 4.54 -15.30 -6.57
C SER A 159 5.34 -14.65 -5.43
N ILE A 160 5.05 -14.99 -4.18
CA ILE A 160 5.78 -14.48 -3.02
C ILE A 160 7.19 -15.07 -2.97
N ARG A 161 7.35 -16.36 -3.28
CA ARG A 161 8.68 -16.98 -3.39
C ARG A 161 9.52 -16.36 -4.50
N GLU A 162 8.92 -16.10 -5.66
CA GLU A 162 9.59 -15.41 -6.77
C GLU A 162 10.04 -14.00 -6.35
N GLU A 163 9.21 -13.27 -5.61
CA GLU A 163 9.57 -11.96 -5.06
C GLU A 163 10.72 -12.06 -4.05
N LEU A 164 10.67 -12.99 -3.10
CA LEU A 164 11.75 -13.19 -2.12
C LEU A 164 13.06 -13.61 -2.79
N ALA A 165 13.00 -14.47 -3.81
CA ALA A 165 14.17 -14.94 -4.54
C ALA A 165 14.91 -13.80 -5.26
N ARG A 166 14.20 -12.77 -5.76
CA ARG A 166 14.81 -11.60 -6.42
C ARG A 166 15.69 -10.78 -5.47
N TYR A 167 15.40 -10.80 -4.18
CA TYR A 167 16.11 -10.00 -3.18
C TYR A 167 17.00 -10.85 -2.27
N ARG A 168 17.05 -12.18 -2.46
CA ARG A 168 17.79 -13.10 -1.59
C ARG A 168 19.30 -12.83 -1.65
N ILE A 169 19.95 -12.88 -0.49
CA ILE A 169 21.40 -12.78 -0.35
C ILE A 169 21.96 -14.19 -0.14
N GLY A 170 22.93 -14.57 -0.97
CA GLY A 170 23.61 -15.85 -0.88
C GLY A 170 22.83 -17.02 -1.52
N ASP A 171 23.50 -18.16 -1.59
CA ASP A 171 22.91 -19.42 -2.05
C ASP A 171 22.48 -20.21 -0.81
N THR A 172 21.23 -20.03 -0.40
CA THR A 172 20.65 -20.64 0.82
C THR A 172 19.66 -21.72 0.43
N GLY A 173 19.73 -22.87 1.10
CA GLY A 173 18.78 -23.95 0.94
C GLY A 173 17.39 -23.62 1.52
N PRO A 174 16.42 -24.54 1.38
CA PRO A 174 15.03 -24.33 1.84
C PRO A 174 14.90 -24.13 3.36
N ASP A 175 15.80 -24.73 4.14
CA ASP A 175 15.77 -24.72 5.60
C ASP A 175 16.65 -23.61 6.21
N ASP A 176 17.34 -22.83 5.38
CA ASP A 176 18.21 -21.75 5.83
C ASP A 176 17.41 -20.45 6.09
N PRO A 177 17.83 -19.61 7.04
CA PRO A 177 17.22 -18.31 7.26
C PRO A 177 17.19 -17.47 5.98
N VAL A 178 16.03 -16.88 5.69
CA VAL A 178 15.83 -15.95 4.59
C VAL A 178 16.59 -14.66 4.92
N GLN A 179 17.68 -14.43 4.18
CA GLN A 179 18.36 -13.14 4.16
C GLN A 179 18.02 -12.42 2.87
N VAL A 180 17.47 -11.21 2.97
CA VAL A 180 17.12 -10.38 1.82
C VAL A 180 17.87 -9.05 1.86
N ASN A 181 18.22 -8.56 0.69
CA ASN A 181 18.78 -7.22 0.51
C ASN A 181 17.65 -6.20 0.57
N LEU A 182 17.30 -5.76 1.77
CA LEU A 182 16.30 -4.72 1.99
C LEU A 182 16.62 -3.44 1.23
N ARG A 183 17.91 -3.14 0.99
CA ARG A 183 18.28 -1.96 0.19
C ARG A 183 17.86 -2.08 -1.27
N ALA A 184 17.92 -3.29 -1.82
CA ALA A 184 17.44 -3.55 -3.18
C ALA A 184 15.91 -3.49 -3.29
N MET A 185 15.20 -3.52 -2.15
CA MET A 185 13.75 -3.33 -2.12
C MET A 185 13.35 -1.85 -2.11
N HIS A 186 14.28 -0.91 -1.92
CA HIS A 186 13.97 0.52 -1.94
C HIS A 186 13.62 1.04 -3.36
N PRO A 187 12.70 2.02 -3.47
CA PRO A 187 11.80 2.48 -2.42
C PRO A 187 10.80 1.38 -2.07
N ALA A 188 10.41 1.30 -0.80
CA ALA A 188 9.46 0.30 -0.36
C ALA A 188 8.08 0.52 -0.99
N LYS A 189 7.48 -0.55 -1.50
CA LYS A 189 6.18 -0.53 -2.18
C LYS A 189 5.05 -0.65 -1.16
N SER A 190 5.30 -1.33 -0.04
CA SER A 190 4.33 -1.60 1.02
C SER A 190 3.67 -0.35 1.59
N PRO A 191 4.36 0.76 1.96
CA PRO A 191 3.68 1.94 2.47
C PRO A 191 2.84 2.64 1.41
N ILE A 192 3.26 2.58 0.14
CA ILE A 192 2.59 3.23 -0.99
C ILE A 192 1.29 2.48 -1.35
N VAL A 193 1.34 1.15 -1.27
CA VAL A 193 0.28 0.25 -1.74
C VAL A 193 -0.71 -0.11 -0.64
N LEU A 194 -0.24 -0.43 0.57
CA LEU A 194 -1.07 -1.05 1.61
C LEU A 194 -1.59 -0.07 2.66
N ARG A 195 -0.87 1.03 2.92
CA ARG A 195 -1.22 2.00 3.97
C ARG A 195 -2.68 2.47 3.92
N PRO A 196 -3.26 2.82 2.76
CA PRO A 196 -4.62 3.37 2.75
C PRO A 196 -5.65 2.42 3.35
N PHE A 197 -5.50 1.13 3.04
CA PHE A 197 -6.38 0.04 3.47
C PHE A 197 -6.13 -0.30 4.94
N LEU A 198 -4.87 -0.41 5.36
CA LEU A 198 -4.50 -0.74 6.73
C LEU A 198 -4.88 0.38 7.72
N GLU A 199 -4.71 1.65 7.35
CA GLU A 199 -5.18 2.79 8.13
C GLU A 199 -6.72 2.84 8.20
N ALA A 200 -7.42 2.48 7.11
CA ALA A 200 -8.88 2.42 7.16
C ALA A 200 -9.37 1.30 8.09
N TYR A 201 -8.70 0.16 8.10
CA TYR A 201 -9.03 -0.96 8.98
C TYR A 201 -8.69 -0.63 10.44
N SER A 202 -7.62 0.11 10.71
CA SER A 202 -7.28 0.54 12.07
C SER A 202 -8.35 1.47 12.64
N VAL A 203 -8.97 2.34 11.83
CA VAL A 203 -10.15 3.11 12.25
C VAL A 203 -11.31 2.20 12.67
N VAL A 204 -11.59 1.16 11.90
CA VAL A 204 -12.65 0.19 12.23
C VAL A 204 -12.32 -0.52 13.55
N ALA A 205 -11.08 -0.98 13.72
CA ALA A 205 -10.64 -1.64 14.94
C ALA A 205 -10.69 -0.73 16.18
N GLU A 206 -10.21 0.51 16.06
CA GLU A 206 -10.28 1.54 17.11
C GLU A 206 -11.73 1.86 17.47
N THR A 207 -12.62 1.96 16.49
CA THR A 207 -14.03 2.23 16.73
C THR A 207 -14.71 1.05 17.43
N LEU A 208 -14.42 -0.18 17.01
CA LEU A 208 -14.92 -1.41 17.64
C LEU A 208 -14.40 -1.58 19.07
N ALA A 209 -13.16 -1.20 19.35
CA ALA A 209 -12.58 -1.31 20.70
C ALA A 209 -13.26 -0.41 21.74
N LEU A 210 -14.03 0.59 21.30
CA LEU A 210 -14.86 1.44 22.16
C LEU A 210 -16.24 0.84 22.50
N GLU A 211 -16.62 -0.25 21.84
CA GLU A 211 -17.92 -0.88 22.03
C GLU A 211 -17.89 -1.85 23.21
N ASP A 212 -18.99 -1.91 23.97
CA ASP A 212 -19.18 -2.90 25.04
C ASP A 212 -19.50 -4.30 24.47
N ASP A 213 -19.64 -5.32 25.31
CA ASP A 213 -19.84 -6.71 24.86
C ASP A 213 -21.16 -6.98 24.10
N ARG A 214 -21.98 -5.96 23.83
CA ARG A 214 -23.19 -6.13 23.02
C ARG A 214 -22.84 -6.23 21.53
N PRO A 215 -23.73 -6.89 20.74
CA PRO A 215 -23.62 -6.86 19.29
C PRO A 215 -23.68 -5.45 18.73
N VAL A 216 -22.84 -5.20 17.73
CA VAL A 216 -22.72 -3.91 17.05
C VAL A 216 -23.38 -4.00 15.68
N GLU A 217 -24.20 -3.01 15.35
CA GLU A 217 -24.85 -2.90 14.05
C GLU A 217 -23.91 -2.23 13.04
N ALA A 218 -23.73 -2.84 11.87
CA ALA A 218 -22.72 -2.46 10.88
C ALA A 218 -22.90 -1.04 10.33
N GLU A 219 -24.12 -0.59 10.05
CA GLU A 219 -24.37 0.76 9.54
C GLU A 219 -24.12 1.84 10.59
N ASN A 220 -24.46 1.58 11.86
CA ASN A 220 -24.13 2.46 12.97
C ASN A 220 -22.61 2.54 13.17
N LEU A 221 -21.92 1.39 13.17
CA LEU A 221 -20.47 1.34 13.27
C LEU A 221 -19.80 2.15 12.15
N LYS A 222 -20.24 1.99 10.91
CA LYS A 222 -19.71 2.75 9.76
C LYS A 222 -19.83 4.27 9.94
N LYS A 223 -20.97 4.75 10.46
CA LYS A 223 -21.16 6.17 10.78
C LYS A 223 -20.20 6.66 11.87
N ARG A 224 -19.91 5.82 12.86
CA ARG A 224 -18.93 6.12 13.91
C ARG A 224 -17.50 6.10 13.37
N CYS A 225 -17.16 5.15 12.49
CA CYS A 225 -15.87 5.10 11.82
C CYS A 225 -15.58 6.37 11.04
N LEU A 226 -16.56 7.00 10.38
CA LEU A 226 -16.36 8.29 9.72
C LEU A 226 -15.93 9.39 10.69
N LYS A 227 -16.56 9.48 11.87
CA LYS A 227 -16.16 10.44 12.90
C LYS A 227 -14.78 10.12 13.49
N MET A 228 -14.53 8.84 13.75
CA MET A 228 -13.24 8.38 14.28
C MET A 228 -12.10 8.62 13.27
N GLY A 229 -12.34 8.35 11.99
CA GLY A 229 -11.40 8.58 10.90
C GLY A 229 -11.00 10.04 10.76
N GLU A 230 -11.98 10.95 10.74
CA GLU A 230 -11.71 12.40 10.74
C GLU A 230 -10.91 12.81 11.99
N GLN A 231 -11.27 12.31 13.17
CA GLN A 231 -10.52 12.58 14.40
C GLN A 231 -9.07 12.06 14.34
N MET A 232 -8.86 10.81 13.91
CA MET A 232 -7.54 10.20 13.81
C MET A 232 -6.67 10.91 12.75
N TYR A 233 -7.27 11.33 11.63
CA TYR A 233 -6.59 12.12 10.61
C TYR A 233 -6.16 13.50 11.16
N HIS A 234 -7.06 14.22 11.83
CA HIS A 234 -6.73 15.52 12.43
C HIS A 234 -5.69 15.43 13.57
N HIS A 235 -5.63 14.31 14.27
CA HIS A 235 -4.57 14.03 15.26
C HIS A 235 -3.26 13.51 14.65
N GLY A 236 -3.19 13.31 13.33
CA GLY A 236 -2.01 12.76 12.67
C GLY A 236 -1.75 11.27 12.95
N ARG A 237 -2.75 10.54 13.49
CA ARG A 237 -2.68 9.07 13.68
C ARG A 237 -2.87 8.30 12.37
N ILE A 238 -3.47 8.94 11.37
CA ILE A 238 -3.64 8.46 9.99
C ILE A 238 -2.91 9.43 9.09
N ARG A 239 -2.02 8.94 8.23
CA ARG A 239 -1.25 9.80 7.33
C ARG A 239 -2.08 10.22 6.13
N ASN A 240 -2.92 9.32 5.62
CA ASN A 240 -3.53 9.47 4.31
C ASN A 240 -5.04 9.77 4.40
N ARG A 241 -5.46 10.89 3.80
CA ARG A 241 -6.89 11.25 3.74
C ARG A 241 -7.72 10.24 2.94
N GLU A 242 -7.10 9.55 1.99
CA GLU A 242 -7.73 8.47 1.21
C GLU A 242 -8.17 7.26 2.06
N SER A 243 -7.65 7.10 3.29
CA SER A 243 -8.11 6.08 4.24
C SER A 243 -9.47 6.42 4.88
N VAL A 244 -9.92 7.67 4.77
CA VAL A 244 -11.16 8.16 5.38
C VAL A 244 -12.29 8.10 4.36
N THR A 245 -12.74 6.88 4.04
CA THR A 245 -13.82 6.67 3.07
C THR A 245 -14.81 5.60 3.52
N THR A 246 -16.08 5.81 3.17
CA THR A 246 -17.16 4.84 3.43
C THR A 246 -16.90 3.49 2.75
N ALA A 247 -16.24 3.49 1.59
CA ALA A 247 -15.93 2.28 0.85
C ALA A 247 -14.95 1.38 1.64
N LEU A 248 -13.81 1.92 2.07
CA LEU A 248 -12.82 1.18 2.83
C LEU A 248 -13.35 0.74 4.21
N TYR A 249 -14.13 1.59 4.88
CA TYR A 249 -14.77 1.19 6.14
C TYR A 249 -15.79 0.06 5.94
N SER A 250 -16.49 0.03 4.81
CA SER A 250 -17.39 -1.09 4.51
C SER A 250 -16.62 -2.40 4.35
N SER A 251 -15.46 -2.38 3.70
CA SER A 251 -14.56 -3.54 3.58
C SER A 251 -14.00 -3.97 4.95
N GLY A 252 -13.53 -3.02 5.75
CA GLY A 252 -13.02 -3.32 7.10
C GLY A 252 -14.10 -3.86 8.04
N ILE A 253 -15.34 -3.40 7.92
CA ILE A 253 -16.48 -3.94 8.67
C ILE A 253 -16.83 -5.35 8.18
N LYS A 254 -16.76 -5.64 6.87
CA LYS A 254 -16.93 -7.02 6.36
C LYS A 254 -15.85 -7.95 6.91
N LEU A 255 -14.60 -7.50 7.01
CA LEU A 255 -13.53 -8.25 7.66
C LEU A 255 -13.86 -8.50 9.13
N ALA A 256 -14.26 -7.46 9.86
CA ALA A 256 -14.58 -7.57 11.27
C ALA A 256 -15.75 -8.53 11.52
N ASP A 257 -16.81 -8.46 10.70
CA ASP A 257 -17.95 -9.38 10.75
C ASP A 257 -17.53 -10.82 10.43
N ASN A 258 -16.70 -11.01 9.40
CA ASN A 258 -16.16 -12.33 9.04
C ASN A 258 -15.32 -12.95 10.17
N ARG A 259 -14.64 -12.12 10.97
CA ARG A 259 -13.90 -12.54 12.18
C ARG A 259 -14.79 -12.61 13.43
N GLY A 260 -16.10 -12.41 13.30
CA GLY A 260 -17.06 -12.47 14.41
C GLY A 260 -16.95 -11.32 15.40
N LEU A 261 -16.31 -10.20 15.03
CA LEU A 261 -16.05 -9.08 15.94
C LEU A 261 -17.29 -8.21 16.18
N LEU A 262 -18.26 -8.20 15.28
CA LEU A 262 -19.52 -7.46 15.47
C LEU A 262 -20.38 -8.08 16.58
N SER A 263 -20.40 -9.40 16.69
CA SER A 263 -21.06 -10.16 17.77
C SER A 263 -20.12 -10.57 18.90
N GLY A 264 -18.81 -10.32 18.75
CA GLY A 264 -17.77 -10.67 19.70
C GLY A 264 -17.66 -9.72 20.89
N GLY A 265 -16.86 -10.10 21.89
CA GLY A 265 -16.63 -9.31 23.10
C GLY A 265 -15.47 -8.32 22.99
N SER A 266 -15.32 -7.51 24.04
CA SER A 266 -14.31 -6.45 24.13
C SER A 266 -12.88 -6.96 23.99
N GLU A 267 -12.60 -8.20 24.42
CA GLU A 267 -11.26 -8.79 24.33
C GLU A 267 -10.83 -9.07 22.89
N SER A 268 -11.66 -9.72 22.08
CA SER A 268 -11.34 -9.99 20.68
C SER A 268 -11.24 -8.72 19.85
N ARG A 269 -12.07 -7.71 20.15
CA ARG A 269 -11.99 -6.38 19.52
C ARG A 269 -10.68 -5.66 19.86
N ARG A 270 -10.23 -5.71 21.12
CA ARG A 270 -8.91 -5.18 21.53
C ARG A 270 -7.75 -5.97 20.94
N ALA A 271 -7.89 -7.29 20.76
CA ALA A 271 -6.88 -8.09 20.07
C ALA A 271 -6.74 -7.65 18.60
N PHE A 272 -7.84 -7.45 17.89
CA PHE A 272 -7.82 -6.93 16.52
C PHE A 272 -7.24 -5.51 16.42
N GLN A 273 -7.54 -4.64 17.40
CA GLN A 273 -6.91 -3.31 17.48
C GLN A 273 -5.38 -3.41 17.62
N ARG A 274 -4.86 -4.30 18.48
CA ARG A 274 -3.42 -4.51 18.66
C ARG A 274 -2.76 -5.05 17.40
N GLU A 275 -3.37 -6.07 16.77
CA GLU A 275 -2.89 -6.62 15.50
C GLU A 275 -2.66 -5.53 14.44
N LEU A 276 -3.64 -4.63 14.26
CA LEU A 276 -3.48 -3.53 13.28
C LEU A 276 -2.50 -2.44 13.74
N ALA A 277 -2.39 -2.19 15.05
CA ALA A 277 -1.40 -1.28 15.58
C ALA A 277 0.03 -1.79 15.29
N ASP A 278 0.29 -3.07 15.54
CA ASP A 278 1.60 -3.71 15.30
C ASP A 278 1.94 -3.68 13.80
N ILE A 279 0.96 -3.98 12.93
CA ILE A 279 1.12 -3.87 11.48
C ILE A 279 1.47 -2.45 11.03
N LEU A 280 0.80 -1.43 11.58
CA LEU A 280 1.09 -0.03 11.23
C LEU A 280 2.44 0.45 11.78
N VAL A 281 2.89 -0.08 12.92
CA VAL A 281 4.24 0.16 13.44
C VAL A 281 5.28 -0.39 12.49
N ALA A 282 5.15 -1.65 12.06
CA ALA A 282 6.05 -2.25 11.07
C ALA A 282 6.05 -1.46 9.74
N LEU A 283 4.87 -1.06 9.25
CA LEU A 283 4.74 -0.27 8.04
C LEU A 283 5.42 1.12 8.15
N ASN A 284 5.36 1.74 9.32
CA ASN A 284 6.04 3.01 9.59
C ASN A 284 7.57 2.82 9.64
N ALA A 285 8.06 1.74 10.25
CA ALA A 285 9.49 1.45 10.28
C ALA A 285 10.09 1.29 8.87
N ILE A 286 9.35 0.66 7.96
CA ILE A 286 9.72 0.59 6.54
C ILE A 286 9.82 2.00 5.93
N THR A 287 8.79 2.84 6.16
CA THR A 287 8.70 4.19 5.57
C THR A 287 9.81 5.12 6.08
N ASP A 288 10.18 4.98 7.35
CA ASP A 288 11.17 5.85 8.00
C ASP A 288 12.62 5.36 7.76
N SER A 289 12.78 4.19 7.10
CA SER A 289 14.07 3.64 6.66
C SER A 289 14.45 4.03 5.22
N ASP A 290 13.50 4.62 4.47
CA ASP A 290 13.70 5.24 3.14
C ASP A 290 14.33 6.65 3.27
#